data_AF-A0A7X7DNI9-F1
#
_entry.id   AF-A0A7X7DNI9-F1
#
_cell.length_a   1.000
_cell.length_b   1.000
_cell.length_c   1.000
_cell.angle_alpha   90.00
_cell.angle_beta   90.00
_cell.angle_gamma   90.00
#
_symmetry.space_group_name_H-M   'P 1'
#
loop_
_entity.id
_entity.type
_entity.pdbx_description
1 polymer ?
#
loop_
_entity_poly.entity_id
_entity_poly.type
_entity_poly.pdbx_seq_one_letter_code
_entity_poly.pdbx_strand_id
1 'polypeptide(L)'
;MRSVTTGLGMVLLIAGITTSSAAVDSSAIIFDDTKIHEYHLHFYYEDWQDSLEYYKDNGEQYIPARFAYVNGNDSVILDSVGVRYKGNSSYSLSGNSSRKPFKFKFDEYRSQNFFSVGKLNFSNAVKDPTQMREKLAYDIIGEYMPAPRAAFAKIYIDGSMIGLYTQVEQVDKKFLKRKFPSNKYNLYKSSDNGAPLNYITANQSDYAAFYELQTNEKQNDWSALVTLLDKLNNTDSSEFVSVVGSMLDIDNCLQYLAFNMVLSNFDSYTGSGRNYYLYDDSASGAFKLIPWDLNFAFGIYSNGWNVTTVDAAVTSNFEQRPLMKKLLTNDSLKQVYFSHIRQMIDGPASLSAVSEKIDNYKALIEPVVAVDSNSLTTYAQFLTNVDNDISVAEGPGKVTIPGLRSFLSKRIENLNKQLDTYLPVNQPRITVKHRKSIAVQVSGTAAETILSIRNYMSGNNPAIISVFNAQGAKVFSFNNNESGNGEYIMTKRVPKRLANGFYTIKVNTGSEHQSAHFVIW
;
A
#
# COMPACT_ATOMS: atom_id res chain seq x y z
N MET A 1 25.03 -13.68 78.25
CA MET A 1 25.51 -13.82 76.86
C MET A 1 24.48 -14.60 76.06
N ARG A 2 23.95 -14.01 74.97
CA ARG A 2 23.23 -14.60 73.82
C ARG A 2 22.49 -13.43 73.14
N SER A 3 23.16 -12.71 72.24
CA SER A 3 23.17 -12.93 70.79
C SER A 3 21.86 -12.46 70.14
N VAL A 4 21.93 -11.26 69.58
CA VAL A 4 20.93 -10.64 68.70
C VAL A 4 20.99 -11.33 67.34
N THR A 5 19.84 -11.64 66.74
CA THR A 5 19.76 -11.98 65.32
C THR A 5 18.53 -11.32 64.73
N THR A 6 18.74 -10.19 64.05
CA THR A 6 17.78 -9.49 63.21
C THR A 6 17.60 -10.25 61.90
N GLY A 7 16.43 -10.85 61.70
CA GLY A 7 16.02 -11.44 60.42
C GLY A 7 15.52 -10.36 59.46
N LEU A 8 16.24 -10.16 58.36
CA LEU A 8 15.82 -9.32 57.23
C LEU A 8 14.74 -10.09 56.44
N GLY A 9 13.50 -9.62 56.47
CA GLY A 9 12.42 -10.13 55.61
C GLY A 9 12.60 -9.64 54.18
N MET A 10 12.94 -10.55 53.27
CA MET A 10 13.03 -10.27 51.84
C MET A 10 11.62 -10.34 51.24
N VAL A 11 11.03 -9.19 50.93
CA VAL A 11 9.76 -9.10 50.20
C VAL A 11 10.04 -9.39 48.72
N LEU A 12 9.63 -10.57 48.26
CA LEU A 12 9.69 -10.96 46.86
C LEU A 12 8.53 -10.27 46.11
N LEU A 13 8.80 -9.14 45.46
CA LEU A 13 7.88 -8.53 44.51
C LEU A 13 7.82 -9.41 43.25
N ILE A 14 6.79 -10.26 43.15
CA ILE A 14 6.45 -10.94 41.90
C ILE A 14 5.81 -9.89 40.99
N ALA A 15 6.61 -9.28 40.13
CA ALA A 15 6.10 -8.52 39.00
C ALA A 15 5.35 -9.48 38.07
N GLY A 16 4.01 -9.47 38.15
CA GLY A 16 3.16 -10.18 37.22
C GLY A 16 3.38 -9.63 35.82
N ILE A 17 4.16 -10.33 35.01
CA ILE A 17 4.20 -10.11 33.57
C ILE A 17 2.85 -10.58 33.04
N THR A 18 1.90 -9.65 32.91
CA THR A 18 0.71 -9.88 32.08
C THR A 18 1.19 -9.90 30.64
N THR A 19 1.52 -11.09 30.13
CA THR A 19 1.61 -11.30 28.69
C THR A 19 0.19 -11.09 28.15
N SER A 20 -0.07 -9.93 27.52
CA SER A 20 -1.26 -9.82 26.70
C SER A 20 -1.08 -10.83 25.57
N SER A 21 -1.77 -11.97 25.63
CA SER A 21 -1.95 -12.82 24.47
C SER A 21 -2.47 -11.92 23.35
N ALA A 22 -1.66 -11.71 22.32
CA ALA A 22 -2.15 -11.07 21.10
C ALA A 22 -3.35 -11.89 20.64
N ALA A 23 -4.50 -11.24 20.49
CA ALA A 23 -5.69 -11.93 20.02
C ALA A 23 -5.36 -12.59 18.68
N VAL A 24 -5.53 -13.92 18.61
CA VAL A 24 -5.26 -14.69 17.40
C VAL A 24 -6.16 -14.17 16.28
N ASP A 25 -5.57 -13.71 15.18
CA ASP A 25 -6.33 -13.32 13.99
C ASP A 25 -6.92 -14.56 13.32
N SER A 26 -8.14 -14.94 13.74
CA SER A 26 -8.85 -16.09 13.18
C SER A 26 -9.11 -15.97 11.68
N SER A 27 -9.01 -14.78 11.09
CA SER A 27 -9.19 -14.61 9.65
C SER A 27 -7.99 -15.04 8.82
N ALA A 28 -6.83 -15.33 9.42
CA ALA A 28 -5.68 -15.86 8.68
C ALA A 28 -6.01 -17.16 7.91
N ILE A 29 -6.90 -17.99 8.45
CA ILE A 29 -7.31 -19.28 7.83
C ILE A 29 -8.00 -19.13 6.46
N ILE A 30 -8.67 -17.99 6.21
CA ILE A 30 -9.34 -17.70 4.94
C ILE A 30 -8.46 -16.90 3.98
N PHE A 31 -7.19 -16.67 4.33
CA PHE A 31 -6.16 -16.09 3.47
C PHE A 31 -4.92 -17.00 3.42
N ASP A 32 -5.12 -18.29 3.65
CA ASP A 32 -4.11 -19.34 3.52
C ASP A 32 -3.79 -19.54 2.03
N ASP A 33 -2.61 -19.09 1.61
CA ASP A 33 -2.21 -19.03 0.20
C ASP A 33 -1.64 -20.35 -0.33
N THR A 34 -1.58 -21.40 0.50
CA THR A 34 -1.16 -22.74 0.04
C THR A 34 -2.29 -23.52 -0.64
N LYS A 35 -3.51 -22.96 -0.70
CA LYS A 35 -4.69 -23.63 -1.26
C LYS A 35 -5.63 -22.65 -1.96
N ILE A 36 -6.60 -23.22 -2.67
CA ILE A 36 -7.73 -22.45 -3.22
C ILE A 36 -8.90 -22.59 -2.25
N HIS A 37 -9.40 -21.47 -1.73
CA HIS A 37 -10.56 -21.45 -0.84
C HIS A 37 -11.84 -21.84 -1.59
N GLU A 38 -12.78 -22.49 -0.93
CA GLU A 38 -13.99 -22.99 -1.58
C GLU A 38 -15.24 -22.49 -0.87
N TYR A 39 -16.11 -21.84 -1.65
CA TYR A 39 -17.36 -21.24 -1.17
C TYR A 39 -18.54 -21.79 -1.97
N HIS A 40 -19.54 -22.29 -1.25
CA HIS A 40 -20.79 -22.77 -1.83
C HIS A 40 -21.92 -21.84 -1.44
N LEU A 41 -22.75 -21.48 -2.40
CA LEU A 41 -23.95 -20.68 -2.22
C LEU A 41 -25.18 -21.46 -2.68
N HIS A 42 -26.27 -21.25 -1.96
CA HIS A 42 -27.61 -21.62 -2.38
C HIS A 42 -28.53 -20.43 -2.12
N PHE A 43 -29.11 -19.87 -3.18
CA PHE A 43 -30.05 -18.77 -3.06
C PHE A 43 -31.45 -19.31 -2.77
N TYR A 44 -32.24 -18.54 -2.03
CA TYR A 44 -33.59 -18.95 -1.62
C TYR A 44 -34.66 -18.77 -2.71
N TYR A 45 -34.31 -18.14 -3.82
CA TYR A 45 -35.21 -17.83 -4.93
C TYR A 45 -34.59 -18.36 -6.23
N GLU A 46 -35.41 -18.93 -7.12
CA GLU A 46 -34.95 -19.52 -8.38
C GLU A 46 -34.40 -18.47 -9.36
N ASP A 47 -34.96 -17.26 -9.32
CA ASP A 47 -34.63 -16.08 -10.13
C ASP A 47 -33.54 -15.19 -9.50
N TRP A 48 -32.64 -15.77 -8.71
CA TRP A 48 -31.59 -15.02 -8.02
C TRP A 48 -30.68 -14.24 -8.97
N GLN A 49 -30.44 -14.74 -10.19
CA GLN A 49 -29.62 -14.07 -11.21
C GLN A 49 -30.27 -12.75 -11.63
N ASP A 50 -31.55 -12.79 -11.99
CA ASP A 50 -32.33 -11.60 -12.38
C ASP A 50 -32.40 -10.59 -11.24
N SER A 51 -32.55 -11.08 -10.00
CA SER A 51 -32.51 -10.22 -8.81
C SER A 51 -31.15 -9.54 -8.64
N LEU A 52 -30.05 -10.28 -8.78
CA LEU A 52 -28.71 -9.69 -8.67
C LEU A 52 -28.42 -8.68 -9.79
N GLU A 53 -28.84 -8.96 -11.03
CA GLU A 53 -28.71 -8.01 -12.13
C GLU A 53 -29.56 -6.75 -11.91
N TYR A 54 -30.82 -6.93 -11.47
CA TYR A 54 -31.68 -5.80 -11.10
C TYR A 54 -31.02 -4.92 -10.03
N TYR A 55 -30.55 -5.51 -8.94
CA TYR A 55 -29.95 -4.73 -7.85
C TYR A 55 -28.61 -4.13 -8.22
N LYS A 56 -27.84 -4.71 -9.14
CA LYS A 56 -26.59 -4.10 -9.63
C LYS A 56 -26.82 -2.72 -10.23
N ASP A 57 -27.97 -2.51 -10.88
CA ASP A 57 -28.37 -1.25 -11.48
C ASP A 57 -29.26 -0.39 -10.56
N ASN A 58 -29.80 -0.97 -9.49
CA ASN A 58 -30.76 -0.33 -8.58
C ASN A 58 -30.27 -0.31 -7.11
N GLY A 59 -29.07 0.23 -6.90
CA GLY A 59 -28.57 0.57 -5.56
C GLY A 59 -27.69 -0.51 -4.89
N GLU A 60 -27.27 -1.52 -5.64
CA GLU A 60 -26.38 -2.61 -5.19
C GLU A 60 -26.83 -3.29 -3.89
N GLN A 61 -28.13 -3.57 -3.79
CA GLN A 61 -28.68 -4.26 -2.62
C GLN A 61 -28.15 -5.69 -2.55
N TYR A 62 -27.99 -6.18 -1.31
CA TYR A 62 -27.70 -7.58 -1.06
C TYR A 62 -28.97 -8.42 -1.20
N ILE A 63 -28.82 -9.69 -1.59
CA ILE A 63 -29.84 -10.72 -1.42
C ILE A 63 -29.31 -11.85 -0.51
N PRO A 64 -30.17 -12.53 0.26
CA PRO A 64 -29.74 -13.58 1.17
C PRO A 64 -29.42 -14.88 0.43
N ALA A 65 -28.35 -15.55 0.85
CA ALA A 65 -28.01 -16.91 0.44
C ALA A 65 -27.58 -17.75 1.65
N ARG A 66 -27.87 -19.05 1.59
CA ARG A 66 -27.19 -20.04 2.41
C ARG A 66 -25.77 -20.20 1.87
N PHE A 67 -24.80 -20.16 2.78
CA PHE A 67 -23.39 -20.14 2.49
C PHE A 67 -22.69 -21.29 3.20
N ALA A 68 -21.73 -21.93 2.54
CA ALA A 68 -20.77 -22.82 3.18
C ALA A 68 -19.34 -22.49 2.72
N TYR A 69 -18.43 -22.33 3.68
CA TYR A 69 -16.98 -22.34 3.44
C TYR A 69 -16.45 -23.73 3.75
N VAL A 70 -15.78 -24.36 2.77
CA VAL A 70 -15.22 -25.71 2.90
C VAL A 70 -13.71 -25.62 3.08
N ASN A 71 -13.19 -26.34 4.08
CA ASN A 71 -11.76 -26.41 4.37
C ASN A 71 -11.37 -27.86 4.74
N GLY A 72 -10.98 -28.65 3.74
CA GLY A 72 -10.70 -30.07 3.94
C GLY A 72 -11.99 -30.82 4.32
N ASN A 73 -11.98 -31.48 5.48
CA ASN A 73 -13.15 -32.20 5.99
C ASN A 73 -14.09 -31.33 6.84
N ASP A 74 -13.69 -30.10 7.13
CA ASP A 74 -14.48 -29.17 7.94
C ASP A 74 -15.24 -28.18 7.05
N SER A 75 -16.36 -27.67 7.57
CA SER A 75 -17.10 -26.59 6.92
C SER A 75 -17.70 -25.60 7.92
N VAL A 76 -17.80 -24.34 7.51
CA VAL A 76 -18.54 -23.30 8.22
C VAL A 76 -19.79 -22.96 7.41
N ILE A 77 -20.96 -23.17 7.98
CA ILE A 77 -22.25 -22.93 7.33
C ILE A 77 -22.94 -21.72 7.95
N LEU A 78 -23.45 -20.82 7.12
CA LEU A 78 -24.22 -19.64 7.51
C LEU A 78 -25.49 -19.55 6.67
N ASP A 79 -26.65 -19.46 7.29
CA ASP A 79 -27.94 -19.47 6.57
C ASP A 79 -28.32 -18.11 5.96
N SER A 80 -27.60 -17.03 6.23
CA SER A 80 -28.04 -15.69 5.80
C SER A 80 -26.88 -14.75 5.52
N VAL A 81 -26.06 -15.11 4.53
CA VAL A 81 -25.02 -14.22 4.00
C VAL A 81 -25.64 -13.30 2.94
N GLY A 82 -25.33 -12.01 3.01
CA GLY A 82 -25.68 -11.07 1.95
C GLY A 82 -24.73 -11.22 0.78
N VAL A 83 -25.28 -11.46 -0.41
CA VAL A 83 -24.53 -11.59 -1.65
C VAL A 83 -25.01 -10.54 -2.65
N ARG A 84 -24.06 -9.89 -3.34
CA ARG A 84 -24.35 -8.98 -4.45
C ARG A 84 -23.25 -8.98 -5.50
N TYR A 85 -23.55 -8.52 -6.71
CA TYR A 85 -22.52 -8.11 -7.66
C TYR A 85 -21.81 -6.82 -7.21
N LYS A 86 -20.56 -6.64 -7.63
CA LYS A 86 -19.74 -5.46 -7.30
C LYS A 86 -19.03 -4.87 -8.52
N GLY A 87 -18.55 -3.64 -8.38
CA GLY A 87 -17.63 -3.03 -9.35
C GLY A 87 -18.33 -2.57 -10.63
N ASN A 88 -17.65 -1.68 -11.36
CA ASN A 88 -18.21 -1.06 -12.55
C ASN A 88 -17.66 -1.74 -13.81
N SER A 89 -16.42 -1.42 -14.18
CA SER A 89 -15.74 -1.98 -15.36
C SER A 89 -15.69 -3.50 -15.29
N SER A 90 -15.34 -4.07 -14.13
CA SER A 90 -15.24 -5.51 -13.97
C SER A 90 -16.56 -6.24 -14.20
N TYR A 91 -17.67 -5.67 -13.76
CA TYR A 91 -18.99 -6.22 -14.00
C TYR A 91 -19.40 -6.05 -15.48
N SER A 92 -19.28 -4.82 -16.01
CA SER A 92 -19.70 -4.49 -17.38
C SER A 92 -18.92 -5.28 -18.44
N LEU A 93 -17.60 -5.39 -18.28
CA LEU A 93 -16.72 -6.11 -19.21
C LEU A 93 -16.91 -7.64 -19.16
N SER A 94 -17.59 -8.16 -18.14
CA SER A 94 -17.94 -9.58 -18.08
C SER A 94 -19.12 -9.94 -18.98
N GLY A 95 -19.84 -8.93 -19.50
CA GLY A 95 -20.98 -9.12 -20.40
C GLY A 95 -21.99 -10.12 -19.82
N ASN A 96 -22.36 -11.12 -20.63
CA ASN A 96 -23.31 -12.17 -20.26
C ASN A 96 -22.65 -13.37 -19.55
N SER A 97 -21.36 -13.29 -19.20
CA SER A 97 -20.73 -14.36 -18.43
C SER A 97 -21.38 -14.50 -17.06
N SER A 98 -21.60 -15.74 -16.64
CA SER A 98 -22.03 -16.08 -15.27
C SER A 98 -20.97 -15.72 -14.23
N ARG A 99 -19.70 -15.60 -14.64
CA ARG A 99 -18.56 -15.25 -13.77
C ARG A 99 -18.48 -13.73 -13.53
N LYS A 100 -19.51 -13.19 -12.89
CA LYS A 100 -19.56 -11.80 -12.42
C LYS A 100 -18.76 -11.64 -11.12
N PRO A 101 -18.23 -10.44 -10.80
CA PRO A 101 -17.56 -10.18 -9.53
C PRO A 101 -18.56 -10.05 -8.37
N PHE A 102 -18.25 -10.64 -7.22
CA PHE A 102 -19.13 -10.67 -6.05
C PHE A 102 -18.59 -9.88 -4.86
N LYS A 103 -19.50 -9.46 -3.98
CA LYS A 103 -19.20 -9.07 -2.61
C LYS A 103 -20.10 -9.86 -1.66
N PHE A 104 -19.51 -10.52 -0.67
CA PHE A 104 -20.23 -11.18 0.41
C PHE A 104 -20.17 -10.31 1.66
N LYS A 105 -21.29 -10.18 2.37
CA LYS A 105 -21.39 -9.52 3.67
C LYS A 105 -22.04 -10.49 4.65
N PHE A 106 -21.23 -10.97 5.59
CA PHE A 106 -21.60 -12.09 6.45
C PHE A 106 -22.60 -11.70 7.53
N ASP A 107 -22.65 -10.43 7.93
CA ASP A 107 -23.53 -9.92 8.98
C ASP A 107 -24.64 -9.01 8.42
N GLU A 108 -25.01 -9.17 7.15
CA GLU A 108 -26.04 -8.33 6.51
C GLU A 108 -27.43 -8.51 7.14
N TYR A 109 -27.87 -9.76 7.30
CA TYR A 109 -29.23 -10.07 7.77
C TYR A 109 -29.31 -10.61 9.18
N ARG A 110 -28.19 -11.09 9.73
CA ARG A 110 -28.08 -11.67 11.06
C ARG A 110 -26.78 -11.24 11.72
N SER A 111 -26.81 -11.03 13.03
CA SER A 111 -25.58 -10.86 13.79
C SER A 111 -24.85 -12.20 13.85
N GLN A 112 -23.83 -12.35 13.03
CA GLN A 112 -23.02 -13.56 12.95
C GLN A 112 -21.58 -13.20 12.60
N ASN A 113 -20.68 -14.15 12.85
CA ASN A 113 -19.26 -13.98 12.62
C ASN A 113 -18.80 -15.01 11.59
N PHE A 114 -18.06 -14.56 10.59
CA PHE A 114 -17.38 -15.44 9.63
C PHE A 114 -15.89 -15.16 9.71
N PHE A 115 -15.23 -15.79 10.67
CA PHE A 115 -13.90 -15.39 11.12
C PHE A 115 -13.87 -13.88 11.47
N SER A 116 -12.71 -13.32 11.82
CA SER A 116 -12.62 -11.90 12.17
C SER A 116 -12.84 -10.91 11.00
N VAL A 117 -13.60 -11.30 9.95
CA VAL A 117 -14.00 -10.45 8.80
C VAL A 117 -15.51 -10.24 8.74
N GLY A 118 -15.95 -9.17 8.08
CA GLY A 118 -17.36 -8.82 7.91
C GLY A 118 -17.79 -8.89 6.46
N LYS A 119 -16.85 -8.62 5.54
CA LYS A 119 -17.06 -8.67 4.10
C LYS A 119 -15.86 -9.31 3.41
N LEU A 120 -16.12 -10.01 2.31
CA LEU A 120 -15.11 -10.45 1.36
C LEU A 120 -15.50 -9.99 -0.04
N ASN A 121 -14.49 -9.64 -0.83
CA ASN A 121 -14.63 -9.21 -2.21
C ASN A 121 -14.08 -10.31 -3.12
N PHE A 122 -14.77 -10.61 -4.21
CA PHE A 122 -14.35 -11.65 -5.16
C PHE A 122 -14.24 -11.02 -6.55
N SER A 123 -13.00 -10.76 -6.96
CA SER A 123 -12.67 -10.25 -8.29
C SER A 123 -12.61 -11.40 -9.28
N ASN A 124 -13.19 -11.21 -10.46
CA ASN A 124 -13.39 -12.25 -11.47
C ASN A 124 -12.28 -12.31 -12.53
N ALA A 125 -11.15 -11.65 -12.28
CA ALA A 125 -9.99 -11.60 -13.17
C ALA A 125 -10.30 -11.07 -14.58
N VAL A 126 -11.28 -10.19 -14.75
CA VAL A 126 -11.50 -9.57 -16.07
C VAL A 126 -10.25 -8.82 -16.54
N LYS A 127 -9.95 -8.90 -17.84
CA LYS A 127 -8.71 -8.41 -18.46
C LYS A 127 -7.40 -8.96 -17.87
N ASP A 128 -7.45 -9.96 -16.99
CA ASP A 128 -6.29 -10.64 -16.44
C ASP A 128 -6.27 -12.12 -16.89
N PRO A 129 -5.68 -12.44 -18.06
CA PRO A 129 -5.59 -13.82 -18.54
C PRO A 129 -4.84 -14.76 -17.62
N THR A 130 -3.91 -14.24 -16.80
CA THR A 130 -3.15 -15.08 -15.87
C THR A 130 -3.91 -15.31 -14.57
N GLN A 131 -4.92 -14.49 -14.27
CA GLN A 131 -5.72 -14.51 -13.04
C GLN A 131 -4.90 -14.32 -11.75
N MET A 132 -3.62 -13.95 -11.86
CA MET A 132 -2.67 -13.87 -10.75
C MET A 132 -2.28 -12.43 -10.38
N ARG A 133 -2.57 -11.43 -11.23
CA ARG A 133 -2.01 -10.07 -11.09
C ARG A 133 -2.41 -9.42 -9.79
N GLU A 134 -3.68 -9.52 -9.42
CA GLU A 134 -4.20 -8.88 -8.21
C GLU A 134 -3.58 -9.49 -6.95
N LYS A 135 -3.49 -10.82 -6.86
CA LYS A 135 -2.83 -11.52 -5.75
C LYS A 135 -1.36 -11.12 -5.63
N LEU A 136 -0.61 -11.19 -6.74
CA LEU A 136 0.80 -10.78 -6.79
C LEU A 136 0.98 -9.33 -6.33
N ALA A 137 0.12 -8.42 -6.80
CA ALA A 137 0.18 -7.01 -6.44
C ALA A 137 -0.06 -6.79 -4.94
N TYR A 138 -1.08 -7.44 -4.34
CA TYR A 138 -1.32 -7.36 -2.90
C TYR A 138 -0.18 -7.96 -2.07
N ASP A 139 0.41 -9.07 -2.51
CA ASP A 139 1.53 -9.67 -1.80
C ASP A 139 2.79 -8.81 -1.83
N ILE A 140 3.02 -8.07 -2.91
CA ILE A 140 4.16 -7.16 -3.00
C ILE A 140 3.94 -5.96 -2.09
N ILE A 141 2.81 -5.26 -2.20
CA ILE A 141 2.58 -4.02 -1.44
C ILE A 141 2.37 -4.28 0.06
N GLY A 142 1.88 -5.47 0.42
CA GLY A 142 1.69 -5.90 1.80
C GLY A 142 2.98 -6.01 2.62
N GLU A 143 4.14 -6.14 1.97
CA GLU A 143 5.47 -6.13 2.60
C GLU A 143 5.90 -4.73 3.06
N TYR A 144 5.32 -3.67 2.49
CA TYR A 144 5.77 -2.29 2.71
C TYR A 144 4.79 -1.47 3.54
N MET A 145 3.49 -1.67 3.33
CA MET A 145 2.46 -0.83 3.94
C MET A 145 1.20 -1.63 4.33
N PRO A 146 0.33 -1.07 5.18
CA PRO A 146 -0.98 -1.67 5.43
C PRO A 146 -1.76 -1.85 4.12
N ALA A 147 -1.95 -3.10 3.73
CA ALA A 147 -2.70 -3.49 2.54
C ALA A 147 -3.65 -4.66 2.83
N PRO A 148 -4.76 -4.77 2.08
CA PRO A 148 -5.61 -5.96 2.06
C PRO A 148 -4.80 -7.24 1.80
N ARG A 149 -5.21 -8.35 2.42
CA ARG A 149 -4.78 -9.68 1.99
C ARG A 149 -5.61 -10.13 0.79
N ALA A 150 -5.03 -11.00 -0.02
CA ALA A 150 -5.71 -11.68 -1.10
C ALA A 150 -5.42 -13.19 -1.08
N ALA A 151 -6.32 -13.99 -1.64
CA ALA A 151 -6.15 -15.43 -1.84
C ALA A 151 -6.98 -15.90 -3.05
N PHE A 152 -6.72 -17.10 -3.56
CA PHE A 152 -7.54 -17.68 -4.63
C PHE A 152 -8.77 -18.36 -4.05
N ALA A 153 -9.91 -18.25 -4.73
CA ALA A 153 -11.16 -18.86 -4.31
C ALA A 153 -11.94 -19.44 -5.47
N LYS A 154 -12.64 -20.56 -5.25
CA LYS A 154 -13.71 -21.05 -6.12
C LYS A 154 -15.05 -20.71 -5.50
N ILE A 155 -15.98 -20.27 -6.34
CA ILE A 155 -17.39 -20.10 -5.94
C ILE A 155 -18.22 -21.14 -6.68
N TYR A 156 -19.06 -21.84 -5.94
CA TYR A 156 -20.07 -22.76 -6.42
C TYR A 156 -21.45 -22.20 -6.10
N ILE A 157 -22.38 -22.29 -7.03
CA ILE A 157 -23.80 -22.01 -6.79
C ILE A 157 -24.57 -23.27 -7.19
N ASP A 158 -25.35 -23.81 -6.26
CA ASP A 158 -26.15 -25.04 -6.45
C ASP A 158 -25.32 -26.22 -7.01
N GLY A 159 -24.08 -26.34 -6.51
CA GLY A 159 -23.13 -27.39 -6.88
C GLY A 159 -22.37 -27.15 -8.19
N SER A 160 -22.73 -26.14 -8.98
CA SER A 160 -22.02 -25.77 -10.20
C SER A 160 -20.94 -24.71 -9.93
N MET A 161 -19.72 -24.94 -10.42
CA MET A 161 -18.63 -23.98 -10.28
C MET A 161 -18.91 -22.76 -11.17
N ILE A 162 -18.97 -21.58 -10.55
CA ILE A 162 -19.15 -20.31 -11.25
C ILE A 162 -17.81 -19.78 -11.77
N GLY A 163 -16.72 -20.03 -11.05
CA GLY A 163 -15.37 -19.76 -11.54
C GLY A 163 -14.33 -19.66 -10.43
N LEU A 164 -13.09 -19.45 -10.86
CA LEU A 164 -12.00 -19.01 -9.99
C LEU A 164 -12.13 -17.51 -9.69
N TYR A 165 -11.70 -17.05 -8.54
CA TYR A 165 -11.77 -15.65 -8.13
C TYR A 165 -10.53 -15.29 -7.33
N THR A 166 -10.13 -14.02 -7.39
CA THR A 166 -9.28 -13.44 -6.37
C THR A 166 -10.18 -12.96 -5.24
N GLN A 167 -10.09 -13.60 -4.08
CA GLN A 167 -10.69 -13.12 -2.85
C GLN A 167 -9.82 -12.01 -2.27
N VAL A 168 -10.40 -10.88 -1.91
CA VAL A 168 -9.72 -9.72 -1.34
C VAL A 168 -10.41 -9.28 -0.04
N GLU A 169 -9.60 -9.05 0.99
CA GLU A 169 -10.05 -8.50 2.26
C GLU A 169 -10.68 -7.12 2.10
N GLN A 170 -11.85 -6.89 2.70
CA GLN A 170 -12.44 -5.56 2.71
C GLN A 170 -11.66 -4.61 3.63
N VAL A 171 -11.33 -3.42 3.15
CA VAL A 171 -10.88 -2.31 4.01
C VAL A 171 -12.11 -1.74 4.74
N ASP A 172 -12.26 -2.13 6.02
CA ASP A 172 -13.32 -1.69 6.93
C ASP A 172 -12.82 -1.64 8.39
N LYS A 173 -13.71 -1.45 9.37
CA LYS A 173 -13.34 -1.42 10.79
C LYS A 173 -12.63 -2.68 11.30
N LYS A 174 -12.84 -3.85 10.69
CA LYS A 174 -12.16 -5.10 11.06
C LYS A 174 -10.75 -5.14 10.49
N PHE A 175 -10.55 -4.72 9.24
CA PHE A 175 -9.21 -4.48 8.68
C PHE A 175 -8.43 -3.46 9.52
N LEU A 176 -9.07 -2.34 9.85
CA LEU A 176 -8.44 -1.27 10.62
C LEU A 176 -7.99 -1.77 12.01
N LYS A 177 -8.84 -2.56 12.68
CA LYS A 177 -8.51 -3.17 13.98
C LYS A 177 -7.28 -4.08 13.91
N ARG A 178 -7.08 -4.76 12.77
CA ARG A 178 -5.96 -5.68 12.55
C ARG A 178 -4.66 -4.96 12.20
N LYS A 179 -4.73 -3.86 11.44
CA LYS A 179 -3.56 -3.17 10.87
C LYS A 179 -3.14 -1.91 11.60
N PHE A 180 -4.01 -1.29 12.40
CA PHE A 180 -3.75 0.01 13.03
C PHE A 180 -4.00 -0.03 14.54
N PRO A 181 -3.39 0.89 15.31
CA PRO A 181 -3.61 0.99 16.75
C PRO A 181 -5.07 1.31 17.14
N SER A 182 -5.82 1.93 16.23
CA SER A 182 -7.22 2.30 16.42
C SER A 182 -8.01 2.05 15.14
N ASN A 183 -9.30 1.75 15.26
CA ASN A 183 -10.28 1.66 14.17
C ASN A 183 -11.46 2.63 14.34
N LYS A 184 -11.28 3.65 15.19
CA LYS A 184 -12.34 4.60 15.58
C LYS A 184 -12.46 5.80 14.64
N TYR A 185 -11.45 6.07 13.83
CA TYR A 185 -11.37 7.27 13.01
C TYR A 185 -11.95 7.09 11.62
N ASN A 186 -11.91 8.16 10.83
CA ASN A 186 -12.52 8.19 9.52
C ASN A 186 -11.67 7.50 8.47
N LEU A 187 -12.33 6.63 7.70
CA LEU A 187 -11.80 5.97 6.52
C LEU A 187 -12.54 6.52 5.31
N TYR A 188 -11.80 7.06 4.36
CA TYR A 188 -12.35 7.58 3.11
C TYR A 188 -11.90 6.67 1.98
N LYS A 189 -12.80 6.33 1.06
CA LYS A 189 -12.47 5.63 -0.18
C LYS A 189 -12.49 6.63 -1.34
N SER A 190 -11.54 6.57 -2.25
CA SER A 190 -11.63 7.31 -3.51
C SER A 190 -12.82 6.82 -4.34
N SER A 191 -13.64 7.73 -4.84
CA SER A 191 -14.76 7.43 -5.73
C SER A 191 -14.31 7.22 -7.19
N ASP A 192 -15.24 6.75 -8.00
CA ASP A 192 -15.06 6.60 -9.45
C ASP A 192 -15.01 7.93 -10.22
N ASN A 193 -15.24 9.08 -9.59
CA ASN A 193 -15.00 10.37 -10.25
C ASN A 193 -13.51 10.77 -10.26
N GLY A 194 -12.66 10.00 -9.56
CA GLY A 194 -11.24 10.28 -9.40
C GLY A 194 -11.00 11.27 -8.26
N ALA A 195 -10.17 10.89 -7.31
CA ALA A 195 -9.89 11.61 -6.09
C ALA A 195 -8.42 12.09 -6.09
N PRO A 196 -8.09 13.24 -6.70
CA PRO A 196 -6.70 13.68 -6.88
C PRO A 196 -6.04 14.24 -5.61
N LEU A 197 -6.76 14.35 -4.48
CA LEU A 197 -6.33 15.06 -3.26
C LEU A 197 -6.17 16.58 -3.46
N ASN A 198 -7.04 17.17 -4.30
CA ASN A 198 -7.13 18.62 -4.45
C ASN A 198 -7.89 19.23 -3.28
N TYR A 199 -7.45 20.40 -2.83
CA TYR A 199 -8.26 21.29 -2.01
C TYR A 199 -9.28 22.00 -2.92
N ILE A 200 -10.55 22.01 -2.51
CA ILE A 200 -11.65 22.65 -3.24
C ILE A 200 -12.08 23.91 -2.48
N THR A 201 -12.74 23.72 -1.34
CA THR A 201 -13.10 24.79 -0.39
C THR A 201 -13.06 24.26 1.05
N ALA A 202 -13.39 25.11 2.02
CA ALA A 202 -13.59 24.67 3.41
C ALA A 202 -14.90 23.87 3.61
N ASN A 203 -15.80 23.85 2.63
CA ASN A 203 -17.08 23.15 2.74
C ASN A 203 -16.93 21.65 2.43
N GLN A 204 -17.23 20.80 3.41
CA GLN A 204 -17.06 19.35 3.25
C GLN A 204 -17.92 18.72 2.16
N SER A 205 -19.10 19.27 1.85
CA SER A 205 -19.99 18.68 0.83
C SER A 205 -19.36 18.67 -0.56
N ASP A 206 -18.43 19.58 -0.83
CA ASP A 206 -17.76 19.72 -2.12
C ASP A 206 -16.86 18.52 -2.44
N TYR A 207 -16.51 17.73 -1.42
CA TYR A 207 -15.64 16.55 -1.53
C TYR A 207 -16.42 15.23 -1.70
N ALA A 208 -17.73 15.22 -1.46
CA ALA A 208 -18.55 14.01 -1.47
C ALA A 208 -18.68 13.36 -2.87
N ALA A 209 -18.42 14.13 -3.94
CA ALA A 209 -18.34 13.60 -5.29
C ALA A 209 -17.04 12.80 -5.55
N PHE A 210 -16.00 13.00 -4.73
CA PHE A 210 -14.67 12.45 -4.96
C PHE A 210 -14.29 11.37 -3.94
N TYR A 211 -14.86 11.43 -2.74
CA TYR A 211 -14.59 10.48 -1.67
C TYR A 211 -15.89 9.91 -1.11
N GLU A 212 -15.82 8.69 -0.61
CA GLU A 212 -16.90 8.03 0.13
C GLU A 212 -16.43 7.81 1.57
N LEU A 213 -17.16 8.32 2.56
CA LEU A 213 -16.89 8.03 3.97
C LEU A 213 -17.35 6.60 4.30
N GLN A 214 -16.43 5.75 4.77
CA GLN A 214 -16.65 4.31 5.00
C GLN A 214 -16.77 3.96 6.49
N THR A 215 -16.48 4.91 7.38
CA THR A 215 -16.63 4.77 8.82
C THR A 215 -17.23 6.05 9.39
N ASN A 216 -17.93 5.93 10.52
CA ASN A 216 -18.53 7.09 11.20
C ASN A 216 -19.48 7.91 10.30
N GLU A 217 -20.13 7.22 9.34
CA GLU A 217 -21.06 7.80 8.35
C GLU A 217 -22.16 8.65 8.98
N LYS A 218 -22.61 8.30 10.19
CA LYS A 218 -23.62 9.09 10.94
C LYS A 218 -23.06 10.40 11.49
N GLN A 219 -21.80 10.41 11.92
CA GLN A 219 -21.15 11.63 12.39
C GLN A 219 -20.85 12.55 11.21
N ASN A 220 -20.49 11.97 10.06
CA ASN A 220 -20.29 12.67 8.78
C ASN A 220 -19.41 13.93 8.92
N ASP A 221 -18.33 13.82 9.69
CA ASP A 221 -17.38 14.91 9.95
C ASP A 221 -16.15 14.74 9.07
N TRP A 222 -15.93 15.67 8.14
CA TRP A 222 -14.83 15.59 7.17
C TRP A 222 -13.74 16.63 7.47
N SER A 223 -13.85 17.34 8.60
CA SER A 223 -12.97 18.47 8.94
C SER A 223 -11.49 18.12 8.85
N ALA A 224 -11.08 16.94 9.33
CA ALA A 224 -9.71 16.45 9.25
C ALA A 224 -9.23 16.25 7.79
N LEU A 225 -10.09 15.69 6.92
CA LEU A 225 -9.77 15.53 5.50
C LEU A 225 -9.63 16.89 4.83
N VAL A 226 -10.59 17.80 5.02
CA VAL A 226 -10.56 19.14 4.43
C VAL A 226 -9.30 19.90 4.86
N THR A 227 -8.93 19.80 6.14
CA THR A 227 -7.71 20.43 6.68
C THR A 227 -6.45 19.83 6.06
N LEU A 228 -6.37 18.50 5.94
CA LEU A 228 -5.25 17.84 5.27
C LEU A 228 -5.13 18.32 3.82
N LEU A 229 -6.24 18.37 3.08
CA LEU A 229 -6.22 18.79 1.67
C LEU A 229 -5.80 20.25 1.54
N ASP A 230 -6.28 21.15 2.39
CA ASP A 230 -5.80 22.54 2.46
C ASP A 230 -4.28 22.58 2.65
N LYS A 231 -3.77 21.93 3.70
CA LYS A 231 -2.32 21.94 3.99
C LYS A 231 -1.50 21.27 2.90
N LEU A 232 -1.96 20.17 2.33
CA LEU A 232 -1.27 19.49 1.23
C LEU A 232 -1.08 20.41 0.02
N ASN A 233 -2.13 21.18 -0.34
CA ASN A 233 -2.13 22.00 -1.55
C ASN A 233 -1.46 23.36 -1.32
N ASN A 234 -1.75 24.01 -0.18
CA ASN A 234 -1.44 25.42 0.06
C ASN A 234 -0.20 25.67 0.94
N THR A 235 0.38 24.64 1.57
CA THR A 235 1.64 24.83 2.35
C THR A 235 2.82 25.10 1.42
N ASP A 236 3.64 26.09 1.76
CA ASP A 236 4.87 26.40 1.06
C ASP A 236 5.87 25.24 1.08
N SER A 237 6.63 25.09 -0.01
CA SER A 237 7.55 23.95 -0.17
C SER A 237 8.61 23.84 0.94
N SER A 238 9.00 24.97 1.55
CA SER A 238 9.96 25.01 2.68
C SER A 238 9.39 24.46 3.99
N GLU A 239 8.06 24.51 4.17
CA GLU A 239 7.37 24.09 5.39
C GLU A 239 6.61 22.78 5.22
N PHE A 240 6.48 22.30 3.96
CA PHE A 240 5.70 21.13 3.58
C PHE A 240 5.95 19.93 4.49
N VAL A 241 7.21 19.53 4.69
CA VAL A 241 7.55 18.36 5.52
C VAL A 241 7.13 18.55 6.97
N SER A 242 7.34 19.72 7.56
CA SER A 242 6.98 19.98 8.96
C SER A 242 5.47 20.06 9.18
N VAL A 243 4.73 20.68 8.24
CA VAL A 243 3.29 20.88 8.38
C VAL A 243 2.55 19.62 7.94
N VAL A 244 2.74 19.20 6.69
CA VAL A 244 2.02 18.06 6.11
C VAL A 244 2.50 16.74 6.71
N GLY A 245 3.80 16.61 7.04
CA GLY A 245 4.32 15.41 7.70
C GLY A 245 3.79 15.19 9.13
N SER A 246 3.19 16.20 9.75
CA SER A 246 2.47 16.07 11.02
C SER A 246 1.02 15.59 10.86
N MET A 247 0.53 15.51 9.62
CA MET A 247 -0.84 15.14 9.28
C MET A 247 -0.92 13.96 8.34
N LEU A 248 0.13 13.66 7.57
CA LEU A 248 0.17 12.64 6.54
C LEU A 248 1.49 11.90 6.65
N ASP A 249 1.43 10.56 6.64
CA ASP A 249 2.62 9.73 6.68
C ASP A 249 3.32 9.77 5.33
N ILE A 250 4.32 10.66 5.22
CA ILE A 250 5.06 10.93 3.98
C ILE A 250 5.72 9.67 3.43
N ASP A 251 6.29 8.82 4.28
CA ASP A 251 6.97 7.60 3.83
C ASP A 251 5.96 6.59 3.25
N ASN A 252 4.82 6.42 3.92
CA ASN A 252 3.71 5.61 3.40
C ASN A 252 3.23 6.10 2.02
N CYS A 253 3.14 7.42 1.80
CA CYS A 253 2.79 7.97 0.50
C CYS A 253 3.86 7.70 -0.57
N LEU A 254 5.15 7.85 -0.23
CA LEU A 254 6.26 7.59 -1.15
C LEU A 254 6.34 6.11 -1.53
N GLN A 255 6.13 5.19 -0.58
CA GLN A 255 6.03 3.74 -0.84
C GLN A 255 4.86 3.41 -1.77
N TYR A 256 3.68 3.98 -1.50
CA TYR A 256 2.49 3.77 -2.34
C TYR A 256 2.71 4.26 -3.79
N LEU A 257 3.29 5.45 -3.96
CA LEU A 257 3.64 5.97 -5.30
C LEU A 257 4.69 5.07 -5.98
N ALA A 258 5.73 4.65 -5.25
CA ALA A 258 6.80 3.81 -5.79
C ALA A 258 6.24 2.46 -6.28
N PHE A 259 5.38 1.84 -5.48
CA PHE A 259 4.69 0.60 -5.85
C PHE A 259 3.88 0.76 -7.14
N ASN A 260 3.05 1.80 -7.23
CA ASN A 260 2.25 2.04 -8.43
C ASN A 260 3.12 2.25 -9.67
N MET A 261 4.29 2.88 -9.50
CA MET A 261 5.23 3.10 -10.59
C MET A 261 5.98 1.82 -10.98
N VAL A 262 6.39 1.00 -10.00
CA VAL A 262 7.10 -0.26 -10.22
C VAL A 262 6.25 -1.26 -11.00
N LEU A 263 4.99 -1.43 -10.60
CA LEU A 263 4.08 -2.38 -11.25
C LEU A 263 3.23 -1.75 -12.37
N SER A 264 3.46 -0.48 -12.71
CA SER A 264 2.62 0.28 -13.65
C SER A 264 1.12 0.12 -13.37
N ASN A 265 0.77 0.23 -12.08
CA ASN A 265 -0.61 0.23 -11.61
C ASN A 265 -1.16 1.64 -11.73
N PHE A 266 -1.67 1.99 -12.92
CA PHE A 266 -2.12 3.36 -13.21
C PHE A 266 -3.62 3.56 -13.13
N ASP A 267 -4.42 2.51 -12.89
CA ASP A 267 -5.78 2.70 -12.38
C ASP A 267 -5.74 2.91 -10.87
N SER A 268 -5.00 3.94 -10.46
CA SER A 268 -4.65 4.25 -9.07
C SER A 268 -4.57 5.77 -8.91
N TYR A 269 -4.21 6.25 -7.71
CA TYR A 269 -3.89 7.66 -7.51
C TYR A 269 -2.92 8.19 -8.57
N THR A 270 -1.86 7.45 -8.88
CA THR A 270 -0.79 7.87 -9.79
C THR A 270 -1.32 8.19 -11.19
N GLY A 271 -2.25 7.38 -11.71
CA GLY A 271 -2.85 7.58 -13.04
C GLY A 271 -4.26 8.14 -12.97
N SER A 272 -5.29 7.31 -12.86
CA SER A 272 -6.70 7.71 -12.95
C SER A 272 -7.24 8.51 -11.75
N GLY A 273 -6.50 8.55 -10.64
CA GLY A 273 -6.92 9.18 -9.38
C GLY A 273 -7.81 8.31 -8.51
N ARG A 274 -7.97 7.01 -8.81
CA ARG A 274 -8.90 6.09 -8.14
C ARG A 274 -8.17 5.06 -7.27
N ASN A 275 -8.92 4.09 -6.75
CA ASN A 275 -8.44 2.84 -6.17
C ASN A 275 -7.45 3.00 -5.00
N TYR A 276 -7.84 3.82 -4.03
CA TYR A 276 -7.21 3.86 -2.72
C TYR A 276 -8.21 4.18 -1.61
N TYR A 277 -7.85 3.85 -0.38
CA TYR A 277 -8.43 4.46 0.82
C TYR A 277 -7.43 5.41 1.47
N LEU A 278 -7.96 6.39 2.17
CA LEU A 278 -7.23 7.30 3.03
C LEU A 278 -7.80 7.15 4.44
N TYR A 279 -6.98 6.65 5.37
CA TYR A 279 -7.37 6.47 6.76
C TYR A 279 -6.75 7.56 7.63
N ASP A 280 -7.58 8.22 8.42
CA ASP A 280 -7.15 9.14 9.49
C ASP A 280 -6.63 8.31 10.68
N ASP A 281 -5.35 7.92 10.68
CA ASP A 281 -4.76 7.24 11.83
C ASP A 281 -4.33 8.24 12.91
N SER A 282 -5.27 9.05 13.40
CA SER A 282 -5.07 10.02 14.49
C SER A 282 -4.51 9.40 15.78
N ALA A 283 -4.55 8.06 15.96
CA ALA A 283 -3.84 7.40 17.06
C ALA A 283 -2.31 7.43 16.89
N SER A 284 -1.81 7.33 15.65
CA SER A 284 -0.40 7.56 15.33
C SER A 284 -0.10 9.01 14.92
N GLY A 285 -1.15 9.80 14.69
CA GLY A 285 -1.09 11.23 14.42
C GLY A 285 -1.00 11.58 12.94
N ALA A 286 -1.18 10.63 12.01
CA ALA A 286 -1.05 10.91 10.58
C ALA A 286 -1.98 10.06 9.71
N PHE A 287 -2.55 10.67 8.68
CA PHE A 287 -3.25 9.99 7.61
C PHE A 287 -2.33 9.03 6.85
N LYS A 288 -2.90 7.91 6.38
CA LYS A 288 -2.18 6.89 5.59
C LYS A 288 -3.01 6.45 4.40
N LEU A 289 -2.35 6.25 3.27
CA LEU A 289 -2.93 5.60 2.10
C LEU A 289 -2.97 4.09 2.31
N ILE A 290 -4.01 3.45 1.77
CA ILE A 290 -4.19 2.00 1.72
C ILE A 290 -4.54 1.63 0.27
N PRO A 291 -3.80 0.72 -0.38
CA PRO A 291 -4.08 0.33 -1.76
C PRO A 291 -5.42 -0.40 -1.87
N TRP A 292 -6.08 -0.25 -3.03
CA TRP A 292 -7.32 -0.94 -3.36
C TRP A 292 -7.34 -1.32 -4.85
N ASP A 293 -8.17 -2.32 -5.21
CA ASP A 293 -8.48 -2.73 -6.58
C ASP A 293 -7.23 -2.86 -7.49
N LEU A 294 -6.35 -3.80 -7.15
CA LEU A 294 -5.04 -3.98 -7.81
C LEU A 294 -5.09 -4.92 -9.02
N ASN A 295 -6.29 -5.25 -9.51
CA ASN A 295 -6.49 -6.16 -10.64
C ASN A 295 -5.91 -5.63 -11.97
N PHE A 296 -5.76 -4.31 -12.10
CA PHE A 296 -5.16 -3.67 -13.28
C PHE A 296 -3.68 -3.28 -13.13
N ALA A 297 -3.00 -3.83 -12.12
CA ALA A 297 -1.54 -3.77 -12.01
C ALA A 297 -0.84 -4.55 -13.15
N PHE A 298 0.49 -4.48 -13.20
CA PHE A 298 1.33 -5.09 -14.25
C PHE A 298 1.00 -4.58 -15.66
N GLY A 299 0.68 -3.28 -15.76
CA GLY A 299 0.47 -2.58 -17.02
C GLY A 299 -0.84 -2.88 -17.75
N ILE A 300 -1.83 -3.49 -17.07
CA ILE A 300 -3.15 -3.74 -17.67
C ILE A 300 -3.88 -2.42 -17.96
N TYR A 301 -3.88 -1.48 -17.01
CA TYR A 301 -4.38 -0.13 -17.26
C TYR A 301 -3.21 0.83 -17.49
N SER A 302 -3.09 1.32 -18.72
CA SER A 302 -1.94 2.13 -19.13
C SER A 302 -2.05 3.62 -18.79
N ASN A 303 -3.25 4.12 -18.53
CA ASN A 303 -3.54 5.56 -18.43
C ASN A 303 -3.04 6.37 -19.65
N GLY A 304 -2.96 5.74 -20.83
CA GLY A 304 -2.41 6.34 -22.04
C GLY A 304 -0.88 6.47 -22.06
N TRP A 305 -0.17 5.84 -21.12
CA TRP A 305 1.29 5.86 -21.03
C TRP A 305 1.90 4.57 -21.56
N ASN A 306 3.19 4.63 -21.89
CA ASN A 306 3.96 3.42 -22.12
C ASN A 306 4.27 2.76 -20.77
N VAL A 307 3.59 1.66 -20.46
CA VAL A 307 3.69 0.97 -19.17
C VAL A 307 5.07 0.38 -18.87
N THR A 308 5.95 0.21 -19.86
CA THR A 308 7.32 -0.26 -19.62
C THR A 308 8.30 0.90 -19.48
N THR A 309 8.13 1.97 -20.25
CA THR A 309 9.14 3.06 -20.35
C THR A 309 8.72 4.39 -19.72
N VAL A 310 7.54 4.50 -19.12
CA VAL A 310 7.11 5.76 -18.47
C VAL A 310 8.13 6.19 -17.42
N ASP A 311 8.44 7.49 -17.44
CA ASP A 311 9.38 8.11 -16.52
C ASP A 311 8.84 8.05 -15.08
N ALA A 312 9.70 7.66 -14.15
CA ALA A 312 9.34 7.42 -12.76
C ALA A 312 9.10 8.73 -11.99
N ALA A 313 9.64 9.87 -12.44
CA ALA A 313 9.52 11.16 -11.76
C ALA A 313 8.49 12.09 -12.39
N VAL A 314 8.27 12.00 -13.70
CA VAL A 314 7.41 12.94 -14.43
C VAL A 314 6.42 12.19 -15.33
N THR A 315 5.14 12.28 -14.96
CA THR A 315 4.02 11.77 -15.76
C THR A 315 3.22 12.91 -16.37
N SER A 316 2.41 12.63 -17.40
CA SER A 316 1.61 13.68 -18.06
C SER A 316 0.51 14.28 -17.18
N ASN A 317 0.11 13.59 -16.12
CA ASN A 317 -0.89 14.07 -15.15
C ASN A 317 -0.27 14.63 -13.85
N PHE A 318 1.06 14.87 -13.83
CA PHE A 318 1.80 15.30 -12.65
C PHE A 318 1.20 16.56 -12.00
N GLU A 319 0.79 17.52 -12.82
CA GLU A 319 0.19 18.78 -12.37
C GLU A 319 -1.20 18.60 -11.73
N GLN A 320 -1.91 17.53 -12.06
CA GLN A 320 -3.23 17.18 -11.53
C GLN A 320 -3.13 16.29 -10.28
N ARG A 321 -1.93 16.04 -9.76
CA ARG A 321 -1.67 15.16 -8.60
C ARG A 321 -0.88 15.92 -7.54
N PRO A 322 -1.54 16.77 -6.71
CA PRO A 322 -0.87 17.63 -5.74
C PRO A 322 0.06 16.90 -4.77
N LEU A 323 -0.33 15.70 -4.29
CA LEU A 323 0.54 14.90 -3.42
C LEU A 323 1.83 14.49 -4.15
N MET A 324 1.69 13.86 -5.31
CA MET A 324 2.84 13.45 -6.12
C MET A 324 3.70 14.65 -6.50
N LYS A 325 3.08 15.76 -6.91
CA LYS A 325 3.77 17.00 -7.24
C LYS A 325 4.60 17.52 -6.07
N LYS A 326 4.02 17.70 -4.89
CA LYS A 326 4.73 18.22 -3.70
C LYS A 326 5.87 17.29 -3.28
N LEU A 327 5.62 15.97 -3.26
CA LEU A 327 6.62 14.97 -2.89
C LEU A 327 7.79 14.93 -3.89
N LEU A 328 7.49 14.93 -5.19
CA LEU A 328 8.48 14.78 -6.25
C LEU A 328 8.99 16.11 -6.81
N THR A 329 8.63 17.26 -6.24
CA THR A 329 9.38 18.52 -6.45
C THR A 329 10.30 18.84 -5.29
N ASN A 330 10.13 18.19 -4.15
CA ASN A 330 11.12 18.18 -3.09
C ASN A 330 12.23 17.19 -3.44
N ASP A 331 13.44 17.68 -3.71
CA ASP A 331 14.57 16.83 -4.13
C ASP A 331 14.85 15.71 -3.15
N SER A 332 14.69 15.95 -1.85
CA SER A 332 15.07 14.96 -0.85
C SER A 332 14.02 13.86 -0.71
N LEU A 333 12.73 14.21 -0.75
CA LEU A 333 11.64 13.22 -0.80
C LEU A 333 11.64 12.44 -2.12
N LYS A 334 11.98 13.08 -3.24
CA LYS A 334 12.17 12.40 -4.53
C LYS A 334 13.26 11.33 -4.45
N GLN A 335 14.38 11.59 -3.76
CA GLN A 335 15.43 10.59 -3.56
C GLN A 335 14.95 9.39 -2.73
N VAL A 336 14.06 9.61 -1.75
CA VAL A 336 13.41 8.52 -0.98
C VAL A 336 12.46 7.72 -1.86
N TYR A 337 11.67 8.39 -2.69
CA TYR A 337 10.81 7.72 -3.66
C TYR A 337 11.61 6.79 -4.58
N PHE A 338 12.71 7.26 -5.16
CA PHE A 338 13.59 6.42 -5.98
C PHE A 338 14.23 5.30 -5.17
N SER A 339 14.51 5.55 -3.89
CA SER A 339 15.03 4.54 -2.97
C SER A 339 14.03 3.41 -2.73
N HIS A 340 12.74 3.74 -2.58
CA HIS A 340 11.67 2.75 -2.48
C HIS A 340 11.50 1.97 -3.78
N ILE A 341 11.60 2.62 -4.95
CA ILE A 341 11.60 1.91 -6.25
C ILE A 341 12.74 0.89 -6.29
N ARG A 342 13.98 1.30 -5.94
CA ARG A 342 15.15 0.41 -5.88
C ARG A 342 14.91 -0.77 -4.94
N GLN A 343 14.45 -0.50 -3.72
CA GLN A 343 14.15 -1.52 -2.72
C GLN A 343 13.11 -2.54 -3.22
N MET A 344 12.10 -2.09 -3.96
CA MET A 344 11.07 -2.97 -4.52
C MET A 344 11.62 -3.87 -5.62
N ILE A 345 12.33 -3.30 -6.61
CA ILE A 345 12.83 -4.07 -7.76
C ILE A 345 14.01 -4.99 -7.40
N ASP A 346 14.71 -4.73 -6.31
CA ASP A 346 15.75 -5.61 -5.77
C ASP A 346 15.19 -6.65 -4.77
N GLY A 347 13.93 -6.49 -4.33
CA GLY A 347 13.28 -7.31 -3.31
C GLY A 347 12.02 -8.03 -3.81
N PRO A 348 10.88 -7.94 -3.09
CA PRO A 348 9.61 -8.56 -3.45
C PRO A 348 9.10 -8.35 -4.90
N ALA A 349 9.44 -7.24 -5.55
CA ALA A 349 9.06 -6.99 -6.95
C ALA A 349 10.16 -7.32 -7.97
N SER A 350 11.26 -7.94 -7.54
CA SER A 350 12.31 -8.42 -8.44
C SER A 350 11.79 -9.50 -9.39
N LEU A 351 12.43 -9.63 -10.56
CA LEU A 351 12.05 -10.65 -11.54
C LEU A 351 12.12 -12.06 -10.95
N SER A 352 13.12 -12.35 -10.11
CA SER A 352 13.28 -13.65 -9.45
C SER A 352 12.14 -13.92 -8.47
N ALA A 353 11.91 -13.00 -7.52
CA ALA A 353 10.90 -13.20 -6.48
C ALA A 353 9.48 -13.30 -7.06
N VAL A 354 9.15 -12.46 -8.05
CA VAL A 354 7.84 -12.53 -8.72
C VAL A 354 7.72 -13.78 -9.58
N SER A 355 8.79 -14.23 -10.25
CA SER A 355 8.74 -15.46 -11.06
C SER A 355 8.48 -16.70 -10.21
N GLU A 356 9.08 -16.78 -9.01
CA GLU A 356 8.82 -17.85 -8.05
C GLU A 356 7.36 -17.87 -7.60
N LYS A 357 6.80 -16.69 -7.26
CA LYS A 357 5.36 -16.58 -6.92
C LYS A 357 4.46 -16.95 -8.10
N ILE A 358 4.81 -16.54 -9.32
CA ILE A 358 4.10 -16.92 -10.54
C ILE A 358 4.07 -18.44 -10.71
N ASP A 359 5.20 -19.13 -10.54
CA ASP A 359 5.25 -20.59 -10.69
C ASP A 359 4.40 -21.29 -9.62
N ASN A 360 4.48 -20.85 -8.36
CA ASN A 360 3.68 -21.40 -7.28
C ASN A 360 2.18 -21.20 -7.51
N TYR A 361 1.76 -19.99 -7.89
CA TYR A 361 0.36 -19.69 -8.15
C TYR A 361 -0.16 -20.38 -9.40
N LYS A 362 0.63 -20.43 -10.47
CA LYS A 362 0.29 -21.17 -11.69
C LYS A 362 0.06 -22.65 -11.35
N ALA A 363 0.99 -23.29 -10.65
CA ALA A 363 0.86 -24.69 -10.25
C ALA A 363 -0.39 -24.95 -9.41
N LEU A 364 -0.76 -23.99 -8.54
CA LEU A 364 -1.95 -24.08 -7.70
C LEU A 364 -3.25 -23.95 -8.53
N ILE A 365 -3.35 -22.97 -9.43
CA ILE A 365 -4.61 -22.60 -10.08
C ILE A 365 -4.84 -23.21 -11.46
N GLU A 366 -3.78 -23.59 -12.18
CA GLU A 366 -3.85 -24.13 -13.53
C GLU A 366 -4.82 -25.32 -13.68
N PRO A 367 -4.87 -26.31 -12.77
CA PRO A 367 -5.83 -27.40 -12.86
C PRO A 367 -7.29 -26.92 -12.86
N VAL A 368 -7.59 -25.83 -12.17
CA VAL A 368 -8.93 -25.22 -12.13
C VAL A 368 -9.16 -24.39 -13.40
N VAL A 369 -8.19 -23.57 -13.80
CA VAL A 369 -8.29 -22.73 -15.00
C VAL A 369 -8.48 -23.56 -16.27
N ALA A 370 -7.83 -24.71 -16.38
CA ALA A 370 -7.92 -25.59 -17.54
C ALA A 370 -9.33 -26.16 -17.78
N VAL A 371 -10.16 -26.23 -16.74
CA VAL A 371 -11.52 -26.80 -16.80
C VAL A 371 -12.63 -25.78 -16.49
N ASP A 372 -12.28 -24.53 -16.19
CA ASP A 372 -13.24 -23.46 -15.93
C ASP A 372 -13.91 -22.98 -17.22
N SER A 373 -15.08 -23.55 -17.53
CA SER A 373 -15.89 -23.20 -18.70
C SER A 373 -16.46 -21.78 -18.65
N ASN A 374 -16.46 -21.12 -17.49
CA ASN A 374 -16.96 -19.76 -17.30
C ASN A 374 -15.83 -18.71 -17.28
N SER A 375 -14.58 -19.13 -17.51
CA SER A 375 -13.42 -18.24 -17.57
C SER A 375 -13.59 -17.17 -18.66
N LEU A 376 -13.26 -15.93 -18.32
CA LEU A 376 -13.31 -14.79 -19.25
C LEU A 376 -12.16 -14.79 -20.27
N THR A 377 -11.20 -15.69 -20.11
CA THR A 377 -10.06 -15.89 -21.01
C THR A 377 -9.84 -17.36 -21.29
N THR A 378 -9.27 -17.69 -22.44
CA THR A 378 -9.02 -19.08 -22.82
C THR A 378 -7.83 -19.66 -22.05
N TYR A 379 -7.77 -20.99 -21.92
CA TYR A 379 -6.63 -21.66 -21.30
C TYR A 379 -5.31 -21.39 -22.05
N ALA A 380 -5.35 -21.32 -23.38
CA ALA A 380 -4.17 -20.96 -24.17
C ALA A 380 -3.68 -19.52 -23.90
N GLN A 381 -4.60 -18.58 -23.69
CA GLN A 381 -4.26 -17.21 -23.29
C GLN A 381 -3.65 -17.18 -21.89
N PHE A 382 -4.19 -17.96 -20.94
CA PHE A 382 -3.60 -18.11 -19.61
C PHE A 382 -2.13 -18.58 -19.69
N LEU A 383 -1.86 -19.68 -20.41
CA LEU A 383 -0.51 -20.21 -20.55
C LEU A 383 0.44 -19.21 -21.23
N THR A 384 -0.01 -18.59 -22.32
CA THR A 384 0.83 -17.68 -23.09
C THR A 384 1.13 -16.39 -22.32
N ASN A 385 0.14 -15.83 -21.60
CA ASN A 385 0.27 -14.53 -20.96
C ASN A 385 1.08 -14.53 -19.66
N VAL A 386 1.45 -15.71 -19.15
CA VAL A 386 2.44 -15.81 -18.07
C VAL A 386 3.78 -15.25 -18.54
N ASP A 387 4.22 -15.62 -19.74
CA ASP A 387 5.56 -15.28 -20.23
C ASP A 387 5.55 -14.20 -21.32
N ASN A 388 4.50 -14.12 -22.13
CA ASN A 388 4.47 -13.31 -23.35
C ASN A 388 3.26 -12.40 -23.45
N ASP A 389 3.44 -11.30 -24.17
CA ASP A 389 2.34 -10.39 -24.49
C ASP A 389 1.33 -11.12 -25.39
N ILE A 390 0.03 -10.93 -25.15
CA ILE A 390 -1.02 -11.46 -26.02
C ILE A 390 -1.82 -10.31 -26.63
N SER A 391 -2.41 -10.56 -27.80
CA SER A 391 -3.34 -9.61 -28.43
C SER A 391 -4.76 -10.16 -28.31
N VAL A 392 -5.65 -9.36 -27.72
CA VAL A 392 -7.07 -9.71 -27.55
C VAL A 392 -7.95 -8.71 -28.29
N ALA A 393 -9.11 -9.17 -28.76
CA ALA A 393 -10.09 -8.29 -29.37
C ALA A 393 -10.72 -7.36 -28.32
N GLU A 394 -10.85 -6.09 -28.63
CA GLU A 394 -11.58 -5.10 -27.83
C GLU A 394 -12.39 -4.20 -28.77
N GLY A 395 -13.69 -4.46 -28.86
CA GLY A 395 -14.55 -3.86 -29.88
C GLY A 395 -14.06 -4.21 -31.31
N PRO A 396 -14.01 -3.25 -32.24
CA PRO A 396 -13.47 -3.48 -33.59
C PRO A 396 -11.93 -3.55 -33.63
N GLY A 397 -11.25 -3.26 -32.51
CA GLY A 397 -9.81 -3.18 -32.40
C GLY A 397 -9.16 -4.38 -31.71
N LYS A 398 -7.85 -4.31 -31.55
CA LYS A 398 -7.08 -5.21 -30.71
C LYS A 398 -6.31 -4.42 -29.66
N VAL A 399 -6.28 -4.94 -28.44
CA VAL A 399 -5.44 -4.45 -27.36
C VAL A 399 -4.36 -5.48 -27.04
N THR A 400 -3.17 -5.01 -26.71
CA THR A 400 -2.10 -5.87 -26.21
C THR A 400 -2.20 -5.96 -24.70
N ILE A 401 -2.31 -7.18 -24.17
CA ILE A 401 -2.17 -7.47 -22.76
C ILE A 401 -0.71 -7.88 -22.51
N PRO A 402 0.08 -7.13 -21.71
CA PRO A 402 1.47 -7.47 -21.43
C PRO A 402 1.59 -8.85 -20.78
N GLY A 403 2.60 -9.64 -21.12
CA GLY A 403 2.92 -10.88 -20.40
C GLY A 403 3.47 -10.57 -19.02
N LEU A 404 3.16 -11.37 -18.00
CA LEU A 404 3.59 -11.08 -16.62
C LEU A 404 5.12 -10.96 -16.50
N ARG A 405 5.87 -11.98 -16.96
CA ARG A 405 7.34 -11.97 -16.90
C ARG A 405 7.97 -11.04 -17.92
N SER A 406 7.47 -11.01 -19.16
CA SER A 406 7.98 -10.11 -20.21
C SER A 406 7.84 -8.64 -19.82
N PHE A 407 6.70 -8.26 -19.24
CA PHE A 407 6.46 -6.91 -18.72
C PHE A 407 7.45 -6.58 -17.61
N LEU A 408 7.52 -7.42 -16.57
CA LEU A 408 8.31 -7.12 -15.38
C LEU A 408 9.79 -6.99 -15.71
N SER A 409 10.32 -7.88 -16.56
CA SER A 409 11.71 -7.81 -17.04
C SER A 409 12.01 -6.47 -17.73
N LYS A 410 11.20 -6.09 -18.74
CA LYS A 410 11.36 -4.82 -19.47
C LYS A 410 11.20 -3.61 -18.55
N ARG A 411 10.26 -3.67 -17.60
CA ARG A 411 10.00 -2.57 -16.66
C ARG A 411 11.14 -2.38 -15.68
N ILE A 412 11.67 -3.45 -15.08
CA ILE A 412 12.82 -3.40 -14.17
C ILE A 412 14.07 -2.89 -14.91
N GLU A 413 14.34 -3.38 -16.13
CA GLU A 413 15.46 -2.89 -16.93
C GLU A 413 15.39 -1.38 -17.16
N ASN A 414 14.19 -0.88 -17.50
CA ASN A 414 13.96 0.54 -17.71
C ASN A 414 14.10 1.34 -16.41
N LEU A 415 13.52 0.87 -15.30
CA LEU A 415 13.65 1.52 -13.99
C LEU A 415 15.11 1.58 -13.53
N ASN A 416 15.89 0.53 -13.75
CA ASN A 416 17.32 0.54 -13.44
C ASN A 416 18.05 1.66 -14.19
N LYS A 417 17.82 1.82 -15.50
CA LYS A 417 18.43 2.90 -16.30
C LYS A 417 18.04 4.29 -15.79
N GLN A 418 16.77 4.46 -15.41
CA GLN A 418 16.29 5.72 -14.84
C GLN A 418 16.94 5.98 -13.47
N LEU A 419 16.98 4.98 -12.59
CA LEU A 419 17.57 5.09 -11.27
C LEU A 419 19.09 5.33 -11.35
N ASP A 420 19.82 4.80 -12.33
CA ASP A 420 21.25 5.12 -12.50
C ASP A 420 21.47 6.61 -12.83
N THR A 421 20.48 7.24 -13.46
CA THR A 421 20.48 8.68 -13.75
C THR A 421 20.07 9.49 -12.51
N TYR A 422 19.06 9.03 -11.77
CA TYR A 422 18.44 9.76 -10.66
C TYR A 422 19.12 9.54 -9.29
N LEU A 423 19.71 8.36 -9.09
CA LEU A 423 20.49 7.89 -7.93
C LEU A 423 21.91 7.49 -8.39
N PRO A 424 22.73 8.41 -8.93
CA PRO A 424 24.06 8.03 -9.40
C PRO A 424 24.86 7.36 -8.27
N VAL A 425 25.17 6.06 -8.45
CA VAL A 425 25.89 5.18 -7.51
C VAL A 425 27.27 5.74 -7.15
N ASN A 426 27.78 6.66 -7.96
CA ASN A 426 28.88 7.53 -7.63
C ASN A 426 28.34 8.92 -7.29
N GLN A 427 28.16 9.21 -6.00
CA GLN A 427 28.64 10.50 -5.53
C GLN A 427 30.17 10.37 -5.59
N PRO A 428 30.88 10.92 -6.62
CA PRO A 428 32.31 11.14 -6.45
C PRO A 428 32.47 11.90 -5.13
N ARG A 429 33.56 11.64 -4.40
CA ARG A 429 34.03 12.50 -3.30
C ARG A 429 33.54 13.91 -3.57
N ILE A 430 32.53 14.33 -2.81
CA ILE A 430 31.83 15.56 -3.11
C ILE A 430 32.91 16.65 -3.18
N THR A 431 33.17 17.10 -4.40
CA THR A 431 33.93 18.32 -4.65
C THR A 431 32.85 19.33 -4.95
N VAL A 432 32.14 19.80 -3.90
CA VAL A 432 31.23 20.93 -4.08
C VAL A 432 32.11 22.14 -4.42
N LYS A 433 31.87 22.75 -5.57
CA LYS A 433 32.43 24.06 -5.93
C LYS A 433 31.84 25.22 -5.09
N HIS A 434 30.93 24.94 -4.15
CA HIS A 434 30.36 25.91 -3.22
C HIS A 434 30.88 25.65 -1.82
N ARG A 435 31.71 26.58 -1.31
CA ARG A 435 32.37 26.54 0.00
C ARG A 435 31.43 26.63 1.22
N LYS A 436 30.13 26.32 1.11
CA LYS A 436 29.12 26.56 2.17
C LYS A 436 28.03 25.48 2.33
N SER A 437 28.14 24.31 1.71
CA SER A 437 27.11 23.25 1.80
C SER A 437 27.49 22.14 2.78
N ILE A 438 26.49 21.61 3.50
CA ILE A 438 26.61 20.40 4.33
C ILE A 438 26.45 19.14 3.49
N ALA A 439 27.21 18.09 3.80
CA ALA A 439 27.09 16.75 3.23
C ALA A 439 27.11 15.67 4.32
N VAL A 440 26.40 14.56 4.09
CA VAL A 440 26.37 13.40 5.00
C VAL A 440 26.68 12.14 4.22
N GLN A 441 27.61 11.34 4.74
CA GLN A 441 27.87 9.98 4.31
C GLN A 441 27.49 9.03 5.45
N VAL A 442 26.71 8.00 5.12
CA VAL A 442 26.33 6.94 6.05
C VAL A 442 27.24 5.75 5.83
N SER A 443 27.77 5.18 6.91
CA SER A 443 28.46 3.89 6.94
C SER A 443 28.04 3.11 8.19
N GLY A 444 28.39 1.83 8.29
CA GLY A 444 28.05 1.05 9.48
C GLY A 444 27.86 -0.44 9.21
N THR A 445 27.40 -1.15 10.25
CA THR A 445 27.05 -2.58 10.21
C THR A 445 25.58 -2.77 10.60
N ALA A 446 25.08 -4.00 10.60
CA ALA A 446 23.72 -4.30 11.05
C ALA A 446 23.40 -3.84 12.49
N ALA A 447 24.43 -3.58 13.31
CA ALA A 447 24.29 -3.15 14.70
C ALA A 447 24.46 -1.63 14.90
N GLU A 448 25.03 -0.90 13.94
CA GLU A 448 25.49 0.47 14.16
C GLU A 448 25.36 1.36 12.93
N THR A 449 24.92 2.60 13.13
CA THR A 449 24.95 3.67 12.12
C THR A 449 26.10 4.63 12.44
N ILE A 450 26.93 4.94 11.45
CA ILE A 450 27.99 5.93 11.50
C ILE A 450 27.67 7.03 10.50
N LEU A 451 27.60 8.27 10.97
CA LEU A 451 27.38 9.46 10.15
C LEU A 451 28.71 10.21 10.02
N SER A 452 29.22 10.34 8.80
CA SER A 452 30.32 11.24 8.47
C SER A 452 29.74 12.51 7.86
N ILE A 453 29.85 13.63 8.57
CA ILE A 453 29.17 14.88 8.27
C ILE A 453 30.24 15.92 7.95
N ARG A 454 30.19 16.47 6.74
CA ARG A 454 31.00 17.60 6.33
C ARG A 454 30.15 18.86 6.40
N ASN A 455 30.60 19.90 7.08
CA ASN A 455 29.91 21.19 7.13
C ASN A 455 30.91 22.35 7.12
N TYR A 456 30.47 23.50 6.62
CA TYR A 456 31.24 24.75 6.74
C TYR A 456 30.65 25.58 7.86
N MET A 457 31.47 25.98 8.84
CA MET A 457 31.04 26.83 9.95
C MET A 457 31.51 28.27 9.75
N SER A 458 30.63 29.22 10.05
CA SER A 458 30.95 30.63 10.19
C SER A 458 30.71 31.06 11.64
N GLY A 459 31.69 31.75 12.23
CA GLY A 459 31.66 32.22 13.62
C GLY A 459 32.31 31.27 14.64
N ASN A 460 32.31 31.72 15.90
CA ASN A 460 32.95 31.02 17.03
C ASN A 460 31.98 30.16 17.85
N ASN A 461 30.75 29.96 17.37
CA ASN A 461 29.74 29.22 18.11
C ASN A 461 29.84 27.71 17.82
N PRO A 462 29.71 26.85 18.84
CA PRO A 462 29.55 25.41 18.66
C PRO A 462 28.35 25.10 17.78
N ALA A 463 28.47 24.09 16.91
CA ALA A 463 27.33 23.65 16.11
C ALA A 463 26.50 22.59 16.84
N ILE A 464 25.18 22.75 16.85
CA ILE A 464 24.25 21.70 17.27
C ILE A 464 23.80 20.94 16.03
N ILE A 465 24.10 19.65 15.99
CA ILE A 465 23.68 18.75 14.93
C ILE A 465 22.46 17.96 15.42
N SER A 466 21.39 17.97 14.65
CA SER A 466 20.15 17.24 14.93
C SER A 466 19.76 16.41 13.71
N VAL A 467 19.46 15.14 13.92
CA VAL A 467 18.93 14.22 12.91
C VAL A 467 17.45 14.03 13.17
N PHE A 468 16.64 14.14 12.12
CA PHE A 468 15.20 13.99 12.12
C PHE A 468 14.82 12.87 11.16
N ASN A 469 13.80 12.06 11.47
CA ASN A 469 13.25 11.07 10.54
C ASN A 469 12.36 11.72 9.47
N ALA A 470 11.79 10.92 8.56
CA ALA A 470 10.89 11.38 7.50
C ALA A 470 9.64 12.12 8.01
N GLN A 471 9.19 11.79 9.22
CA GLN A 471 8.07 12.44 9.91
C GLN A 471 8.48 13.73 10.66
N GLY A 472 9.74 14.17 10.52
CA GLY A 472 10.24 15.39 11.16
C GLY A 472 10.52 15.24 12.66
N ALA A 473 10.44 14.05 13.23
CA ALA A 473 10.77 13.79 14.62
C ALA A 473 12.29 13.68 14.81
N LYS A 474 12.83 14.36 15.83
CA LYS A 474 14.26 14.33 16.14
C LYS A 474 14.65 12.97 16.74
N VAL A 475 15.48 12.21 16.03
CA VAL A 475 15.91 10.86 16.44
C VAL A 475 17.29 10.83 17.07
N PHE A 476 18.14 11.82 16.78
CA PHE A 476 19.50 11.88 17.29
C PHE A 476 20.00 13.32 17.33
N SER A 477 20.85 13.69 18.28
CA SER A 477 21.49 15.00 18.30
C SER A 477 22.82 14.94 19.06
N PHE A 478 23.77 15.76 18.63
CA PHE A 478 25.05 15.93 19.29
C PHE A 478 25.63 17.33 19.01
N ASN A 479 26.53 17.77 19.89
CA ASN A 479 27.24 19.03 19.72
C ASN A 479 28.57 18.80 19.01
N ASN A 480 28.92 19.72 18.13
CA ASN A 480 30.28 19.93 17.68
C ASN A 480 30.91 21.04 18.53
N ASN A 481 31.90 20.67 19.32
CA ASN A 481 32.62 21.62 20.18
C ASN A 481 33.73 22.37 19.43
N GLU A 482 33.96 22.06 18.17
CA GLU A 482 34.88 22.84 17.33
C GLU A 482 34.28 24.21 17.03
N SER A 483 35.15 25.22 16.90
CA SER A 483 34.77 26.61 16.69
C SER A 483 35.72 27.28 15.69
N GLY A 484 35.23 28.25 14.93
CA GLY A 484 36.01 29.01 13.97
C GLY A 484 35.49 28.89 12.54
N ASN A 485 36.00 29.76 11.67
CA ASN A 485 35.65 29.76 10.25
C ASN A 485 36.41 28.65 9.51
N GLY A 486 35.70 27.68 8.93
CA GLY A 486 36.35 26.58 8.24
C GLY A 486 35.43 25.46 7.81
N GLU A 487 35.99 24.52 7.05
CA GLU A 487 35.36 23.23 6.76
C GLU A 487 35.71 22.24 7.88
N TYR A 488 34.69 21.52 8.33
CA TYR A 488 34.79 20.54 9.40
C TYR A 488 34.23 19.21 8.92
N ILE A 489 34.91 18.11 9.28
CA ILE A 489 34.45 16.75 9.02
C ILE A 489 34.31 16.05 10.36
N MET A 490 33.10 15.60 10.66
CA MET A 490 32.77 14.93 11.92
C MET A 490 32.28 13.53 11.64
N THR A 491 32.80 12.56 12.39
CA THR A 491 32.27 11.19 12.36
C THR A 491 31.58 10.90 13.68
N LYS A 492 30.30 10.54 13.62
CA LYS A 492 29.51 10.21 14.81
C LYS A 492 28.84 8.85 14.69
N ARG A 493 29.12 7.99 15.67
CA ARG A 493 28.37 6.76 15.88
C ARG A 493 27.03 7.09 16.55
N VAL A 494 25.93 6.63 15.96
CA VAL A 494 24.60 6.74 16.55
C VAL A 494 24.42 5.60 17.56
N PRO A 495 24.04 5.88 18.83
CA PRO A 495 23.98 4.87 19.90
C PRO A 495 23.01 3.72 19.66
N LYS A 496 22.01 3.91 18.79
CA LYS A 496 21.10 2.88 18.30
C LYS A 496 21.08 2.96 16.78
N ARG A 497 21.05 1.81 16.10
CA ARG A 497 20.81 1.77 14.66
C ARG A 497 19.55 2.58 14.36
N LEU A 498 19.70 3.57 13.50
CA LEU A 498 18.55 4.26 12.94
C LEU A 498 17.83 3.26 12.04
N ALA A 499 16.51 3.20 12.15
CA ALA A 499 15.70 2.34 11.30
C ALA A 499 15.94 2.66 9.82
N ASN A 500 15.73 1.69 8.95
CA ASN A 500 15.77 1.95 7.52
C ASN A 500 14.76 3.06 7.21
N GLY A 501 15.20 4.03 6.42
CA GLY A 501 14.37 5.19 6.13
C GLY A 501 15.16 6.46 5.90
N PHE A 502 14.43 7.53 5.71
CA PHE A 502 14.97 8.83 5.38
C PHE A 502 15.17 9.69 6.60
N TYR A 503 16.27 10.44 6.57
CA TYR A 503 16.66 11.33 7.64
C TYR A 503 17.09 12.69 7.11
N THR A 504 16.75 13.73 7.87
CA THR A 504 17.24 15.09 7.69
C THR A 504 18.24 15.37 8.79
N ILE A 505 19.45 15.79 8.43
CA ILE A 505 20.36 16.42 9.38
C ILE A 505 20.18 17.93 9.30
N LYS A 506 20.12 18.60 10.45
CA LYS A 506 20.21 20.05 10.59
C LYS A 506 21.43 20.39 11.43
N VAL A 507 22.22 21.34 10.97
CA VAL A 507 23.38 21.90 11.66
C VAL A 507 23.08 23.36 11.97
N ASN A 508 23.11 23.69 13.26
CA ASN A 508 22.78 25.00 13.77
C ASN A 508 24.00 25.60 14.47
N THR A 509 24.56 26.69 13.94
CA THR A 509 25.71 27.42 14.52
C THR A 509 25.28 28.69 15.26
N GLY A 510 24.00 28.82 15.61
CA GLY A 510 23.42 29.99 16.26
C GLY A 510 23.12 31.15 15.30
N SER A 511 24.01 31.43 14.33
CA SER A 511 23.81 32.46 13.29
C SER A 511 23.42 31.89 11.93
N GLU A 512 23.66 30.60 11.68
CA GLU A 512 23.31 29.91 10.43
C GLU A 512 22.62 28.57 10.70
N HIS A 513 21.67 28.23 9.83
CA HIS A 513 21.03 26.92 9.77
C HIS A 513 21.33 26.27 8.42
N GLN A 514 22.01 25.13 8.46
CA GLN A 514 22.26 24.29 7.29
C GLN A 514 21.52 22.97 7.46
N SER A 515 21.07 22.37 6.36
CA SER A 515 20.48 21.03 6.40
C SER A 515 20.92 20.18 5.22
N ALA A 516 21.08 18.87 5.47
CA ALA A 516 21.30 17.86 4.45
C ALA A 516 20.38 16.67 4.74
N HIS A 517 20.22 15.82 3.74
CA HIS A 517 19.35 14.66 3.83
C HIS A 517 20.13 13.39 3.49
N PHE A 518 19.78 12.28 4.11
CA PHE A 518 20.42 10.99 3.89
C PHE A 518 19.44 9.84 4.12
N VAL A 519 19.73 8.69 3.51
CA VAL A 519 18.94 7.47 3.62
C VAL A 519 19.77 6.42 4.36
N ILE A 520 19.10 5.63 5.19
CA ILE A 520 19.68 4.45 5.84
C ILE A 520 19.00 3.22 5.27
N TRP A 521 19.82 2.27 4.83
CA TRP A 521 19.45 1.00 4.22
C TRP A 521 19.59 -0.17 5.18
#